data_AF-A0A6H1ZKQ0-F1
#
_entry.id   AF-A0A6H1ZKQ0-F1
#
_cell.length_a   1.000
_cell.length_b   1.000
_cell.length_c   1.000
_cell.angle_alpha   90.00
_cell.angle_beta   90.00
_cell.angle_gamma   90.00
#
_symmetry.space_group_name_H-M   'P 1'
#
loop_
_entity.id
_entity.type
_entity.pdbx_description
1 polymer ?
#
loop_
_entity_poly.entity_id
_entity_poly.type
_entity_poly.pdbx_seq_one_letter_code
_entity_poly.pdbx_strand_id
1 'polypeptide(L)'
;MANEGHVIIKGGKTEDSGKKPTKKDIIRFFTAVDKGSSRPAFCLPTQVERYQEDVDKMEKAINLGQVQPERKLAFEQKYKQKKERLDQLRDNQNNAKKIIKEDPDYWAGRRKELAEEIKAATPSRKDIKRRHVNPHKVIRMEKDGLERKKQEYIIISRAMRTAGHDVDSDISFLERE
;
A
#
# COMPACT_ATOMS: atom_id res chain seq x y z
N MET A 1 54.60 -2.19 20.64
CA MET A 1 54.92 -1.04 19.76
C MET A 1 53.98 -1.10 18.57
N ALA A 2 53.43 0.06 18.20
CA ALA A 2 52.42 0.24 17.16
C ALA A 2 52.98 0.07 15.73
N ASN A 3 52.06 -0.21 14.78
CA ASN A 3 51.87 0.43 13.46
C ASN A 3 50.71 -0.33 12.77
N GLU A 4 49.48 0.17 12.82
CA GLU A 4 48.88 1.10 11.85
C GLU A 4 48.91 0.65 10.39
N GLY A 5 47.70 0.46 9.83
CA GLY A 5 47.38 0.69 8.43
C GLY A 5 47.69 -0.44 7.46
N HIS A 6 46.66 -1.16 6.99
CA HIS A 6 46.06 -0.94 5.67
C HIS A 6 44.98 -2.00 5.45
N VAL A 7 43.71 -1.57 5.50
CA VAL A 7 42.57 -2.37 5.05
C VAL A 7 42.58 -2.34 3.51
N ILE A 8 43.01 -3.43 2.89
CA ILE A 8 42.80 -3.67 1.46
C ILE A 8 41.55 -4.53 1.33
N ILE A 9 40.41 -3.89 1.07
CA ILE A 9 39.20 -4.58 0.61
C ILE A 9 39.47 -5.03 -0.83
N LYS A 10 39.88 -6.27 -1.02
CA LYS A 10 39.86 -6.94 -2.32
C LYS A 10 38.88 -8.10 -2.29
N GLY A 11 37.76 -7.91 -2.99
CA GLY A 11 37.01 -9.00 -3.62
C GLY A 11 36.30 -9.97 -2.68
N GLY A 12 35.49 -9.47 -1.76
CA GLY A 12 34.49 -10.29 -1.08
C GLY A 12 33.15 -10.18 -1.81
N LYS A 13 32.77 -11.23 -2.55
CA LYS A 13 31.43 -11.42 -3.11
C LYS A 13 30.39 -11.18 -2.01
N THR A 14 29.64 -10.08 -2.08
CA THR A 14 28.42 -9.92 -1.29
C THR A 14 27.30 -10.63 -2.03
N GLU A 15 27.23 -11.93 -1.77
CA GLU A 15 26.01 -12.73 -1.95
C GLU A 15 24.92 -12.15 -1.04
N ASP A 16 24.17 -11.15 -1.50
CA ASP A 16 22.78 -10.94 -1.02
C ASP A 16 21.93 -10.09 -2.00
N SER A 17 22.33 -9.98 -3.26
CA SER A 17 21.51 -9.38 -4.31
C SER A 17 20.53 -10.41 -4.88
N GLY A 18 19.39 -10.58 -4.23
CA GLY A 18 18.27 -11.29 -4.83
C GLY A 18 17.48 -12.22 -3.93
N LYS A 19 17.11 -11.78 -2.72
CA LYS A 19 15.97 -12.42 -2.05
C LYS A 19 14.72 -12.16 -2.90
N LYS A 20 14.34 -13.18 -3.69
CA LYS A 20 13.05 -13.19 -4.38
C LYS A 20 11.94 -12.94 -3.36
N PRO A 21 10.99 -12.04 -3.64
CA PRO A 21 9.86 -11.79 -2.77
C PRO A 21 9.16 -13.10 -2.43
N THR A 22 8.97 -13.34 -1.15
CA THR A 22 8.06 -14.40 -0.71
C THR A 22 6.70 -13.77 -0.43
N LYS A 23 5.61 -14.54 -0.49
CA LYS A 23 4.26 -14.10 -0.07
C LYS A 23 4.24 -13.39 1.31
N LYS A 24 5.29 -13.54 2.11
CA LYS A 24 5.50 -12.91 3.42
C LYS A 24 5.77 -11.40 3.35
N ASP A 25 6.20 -10.87 2.21
CA ASP A 25 6.65 -9.48 2.14
C ASP A 25 5.49 -8.48 2.04
N ILE A 26 4.40 -8.84 1.37
CA ILE A 26 3.17 -8.01 1.34
C ILE A 26 2.50 -7.98 2.71
N ILE A 27 2.54 -9.10 3.44
CA ILE A 27 1.92 -9.23 4.78
C ILE A 27 2.46 -8.15 5.75
N ARG A 28 3.70 -7.67 5.54
CA ARG A 28 4.29 -6.59 6.33
C ARG A 28 3.52 -5.27 6.25
N PHE A 29 2.83 -5.04 5.14
CA PHE A 29 1.96 -3.87 4.96
C PHE A 29 0.61 -4.00 5.66
N PHE A 30 0.21 -5.19 6.09
CA PHE A 30 -1.03 -5.42 6.80
C PHE A 30 -0.81 -5.36 8.32
N THR A 31 -1.73 -4.68 8.99
CA THR A 31 -1.76 -4.52 10.44
C THR A 31 -3.04 -5.12 11.01
N ALA A 32 -3.19 -5.16 12.34
CA ALA A 32 -4.42 -5.67 12.98
C ALA A 32 -5.70 -4.94 12.51
N VAL A 33 -5.53 -3.67 12.11
CA VAL A 33 -6.57 -2.79 11.56
C VAL A 33 -7.14 -3.29 10.23
N ASP A 34 -6.38 -4.12 9.51
CA ASP A 34 -6.67 -4.60 8.17
C ASP A 34 -7.32 -5.99 8.16
N LYS A 35 -7.69 -6.52 9.33
CA LYS A 35 -8.26 -7.86 9.48
C LYS A 35 -9.50 -8.03 8.59
N GLY A 36 -9.46 -9.01 7.70
CA GLY A 36 -10.55 -9.31 6.75
C GLY A 36 -10.60 -8.41 5.53
N SER A 37 -9.69 -7.44 5.38
CA SER A 37 -9.57 -6.59 4.19
C SER A 37 -8.69 -7.24 3.13
N SER A 38 -9.01 -6.99 1.86
CA SER A 38 -8.17 -7.37 0.71
C SER A 38 -7.01 -6.39 0.46
N ARG A 39 -7.00 -5.23 1.14
CA ARG A 39 -5.96 -4.20 1.03
C ARG A 39 -5.68 -3.55 2.38
N PRO A 40 -4.44 -3.10 2.65
CA PRO A 40 -4.13 -2.31 3.84
C PRO A 40 -4.89 -1.00 3.89
N ALA A 41 -5.17 -0.48 5.08
CA ALA A 41 -6.00 0.70 5.27
C ALA A 41 -5.37 1.98 4.72
N PHE A 42 -4.03 2.08 4.72
CA PHE A 42 -3.34 3.22 4.10
C PHE A 42 -3.60 3.33 2.60
N CYS A 43 -3.97 2.22 1.94
CA CYS A 43 -4.28 2.25 0.52
C CYS A 43 -5.52 3.07 0.22
N LEU A 44 -6.34 3.51 1.19
CA LEU A 44 -7.53 4.31 0.93
C LEU A 44 -7.25 5.78 1.29
N PRO A 45 -6.59 6.58 0.41
CA PRO A 45 -6.04 7.89 0.74
C PRO A 45 -7.10 8.87 1.27
N THR A 46 -8.30 8.85 0.70
CA THR A 46 -9.42 9.69 1.16
C THR A 46 -9.90 9.36 2.57
N GLN A 47 -9.51 8.23 3.16
CA GLN A 47 -9.98 7.88 4.51
C GLN A 47 -9.29 8.72 5.58
N VAL A 48 -7.98 8.94 5.52
CA VAL A 48 -7.28 9.69 6.57
C VAL A 48 -7.76 11.14 6.64
N GLU A 49 -7.86 11.80 5.49
CA GLU A 49 -8.36 13.17 5.39
C GLU A 49 -9.81 13.30 5.89
N ARG A 50 -10.70 12.39 5.48
CA ARG A 50 -12.10 12.38 5.95
C ARG A 50 -12.20 12.15 7.46
N TYR A 51 -11.43 11.22 8.00
CA TYR A 51 -11.42 10.98 9.44
C TYR A 51 -10.84 12.16 10.21
N GLN A 52 -9.81 12.83 9.67
CA GLN A 52 -9.27 14.06 10.24
C GLN A 52 -10.34 15.15 10.31
N GLU A 53 -11.02 15.44 9.19
CA GLU A 53 -12.08 16.44 9.15
C GLU A 53 -13.22 16.13 10.12
N ASP A 54 -13.63 14.87 10.21
CA ASP A 54 -14.68 14.42 11.12
C ASP A 54 -14.29 14.60 12.58
N VAL A 55 -13.04 14.25 12.94
CA VAL A 55 -12.49 14.42 14.29
C VAL A 55 -12.41 15.90 14.64
N ASP A 56 -11.93 16.75 13.72
CA ASP A 56 -11.82 18.20 13.93
C ASP A 56 -13.19 18.86 14.11
N LYS A 57 -14.20 18.45 13.32
CA LYS A 57 -15.59 18.92 13.47
C LYS A 57 -16.16 18.52 14.82
N MET A 58 -15.93 17.28 15.26
CA MET A 58 -16.40 16.78 16.55
C MET A 58 -15.71 17.47 17.72
N GLU A 59 -14.40 17.68 17.65
CA GLU A 59 -13.64 18.40 18.67
C GLU A 59 -14.15 19.84 18.83
N LYS A 60 -14.36 20.55 17.72
CA LYS A 60 -14.95 21.89 17.73
C LYS A 60 -16.34 21.91 18.35
N ALA A 61 -17.20 20.95 18.02
CA ALA A 61 -18.55 20.87 18.56
C ALA A 61 -18.56 20.65 20.09
N ILE A 62 -17.62 19.83 20.60
CA ILE A 62 -17.43 19.61 22.05
C ILE A 62 -16.94 20.91 22.72
N ASN A 63 -15.90 21.54 22.15
CA ASN A 63 -15.29 22.75 22.72
C ASN A 63 -16.26 23.95 22.74
N LEU A 64 -17.11 24.08 21.72
CA LEU A 64 -18.11 25.14 21.63
C LEU A 64 -19.39 24.86 22.43
N GLY A 65 -19.48 23.71 23.10
CA GLY A 65 -20.67 23.33 23.87
C GLY A 65 -21.93 23.16 23.02
N GLN A 66 -21.79 22.89 21.72
CA GLN A 66 -22.90 22.76 20.77
C GLN A 66 -23.63 21.42 20.88
N VAL A 67 -23.17 20.54 21.76
CA VAL A 67 -23.75 19.22 21.99
C VAL A 67 -24.74 19.30 23.15
N GLN A 68 -25.97 18.85 22.92
CA GLN A 68 -26.99 18.75 23.97
C GLN A 68 -26.48 17.91 25.16
N PRO A 69 -26.72 18.34 26.42
CA PRO A 69 -26.18 17.67 27.61
C PRO A 69 -26.46 16.17 27.67
N GLU A 70 -27.68 15.75 27.30
CA GLU A 70 -28.13 14.36 27.28
C GLU A 70 -27.33 13.46 26.32
N ARG A 71 -26.76 14.05 25.26
CA ARG A 71 -26.02 13.33 24.21
C ARG A 71 -24.51 13.50 24.33
N LYS A 72 -24.04 14.33 25.26
CA LYS A 72 -22.63 14.70 25.40
C LYS A 72 -21.73 13.49 25.59
N LEU A 73 -22.10 12.58 26.49
CA LEU A 73 -21.31 11.39 26.79
C LEU A 73 -21.20 10.44 25.58
N ALA A 74 -22.30 10.21 24.86
CA ALA A 74 -22.28 9.41 23.64
C ALA A 74 -21.47 10.06 22.51
N PHE A 75 -21.52 11.39 22.41
CA PHE A 75 -20.76 12.15 21.42
C PHE A 75 -19.25 12.12 21.71
N GLU A 76 -18.84 12.26 22.97
CA GLU A 76 -17.45 12.16 23.41
C GLU A 76 -16.88 10.75 23.18
N GLN A 77 -17.66 9.70 23.45
CA GLN A 77 -17.27 8.32 23.13
C GLN A 77 -17.05 8.13 21.62
N LYS A 78 -17.95 8.67 20.79
CA LYS A 78 -17.82 8.61 19.33
C LYS A 78 -16.60 9.38 18.83
N TYR A 79 -16.33 10.56 19.39
CA TYR A 79 -15.13 11.33 19.11
C TYR A 79 -13.87 10.51 19.44
N LYS A 80 -13.81 9.90 20.62
CA LYS A 80 -12.69 9.07 21.05
C LYS A 80 -12.45 7.90 20.10
N GLN A 81 -13.50 7.17 19.73
CA GLN A 81 -13.40 6.05 18.78
C GLN A 81 -12.90 6.50 17.40
N LYS A 82 -13.42 7.62 16.88
CA LYS A 82 -12.95 8.16 15.59
C LYS A 82 -11.50 8.63 15.65
N LYS A 83 -11.08 9.22 16.76
CA LYS A 83 -9.69 9.65 16.99
C LYS A 83 -8.74 8.47 17.06
N GLU A 84 -9.08 7.44 17.85
CA GLU A 84 -8.32 6.19 17.90
C GLU A 84 -8.18 5.54 16.52
N ARG A 85 -9.27 5.55 15.72
CA ARG A 85 -9.23 5.04 14.35
C ARG A 85 -8.32 5.86 13.44
N LEU A 86 -8.35 7.18 13.56
CA LEU A 86 -7.49 8.08 12.79
C LEU A 86 -6.00 7.83 13.11
N ASP A 87 -5.66 7.68 14.39
CA ASP A 87 -4.29 7.40 14.83
C ASP A 87 -3.80 6.06 14.28
N GLN A 88 -4.63 5.01 14.35
CA GLN A 88 -4.36 3.72 13.73
C GLN A 88 -4.08 3.81 12.22
N LEU A 89 -4.84 4.62 11.49
CA LEU A 89 -4.64 4.81 10.05
C LEU A 89 -3.32 5.53 9.75
N ARG A 90 -2.95 6.53 10.56
CA ARG A 90 -1.68 7.26 10.46
C ARG A 90 -0.51 6.36 10.76
N ASP A 91 -0.61 5.51 11.79
CA ASP A 91 0.43 4.54 12.13
C ASP A 91 0.63 3.53 11.00
N ASN A 92 -0.46 3.06 10.38
CA ASN A 92 -0.37 2.17 9.23
C ASN A 92 0.31 2.87 8.03
N GLN A 93 -0.05 4.13 7.73
CA GLN A 93 0.65 4.93 6.73
C GLN A 93 2.15 5.08 7.04
N ASN A 94 2.50 5.38 8.29
CA ASN A 94 3.89 5.52 8.71
C ASN A 94 4.66 4.21 8.61
N ASN A 95 4.04 3.08 8.95
CA ASN A 95 4.61 1.76 8.78
C ASN A 95 4.89 1.45 7.31
N ALA A 96 3.93 1.72 6.42
CA ALA A 96 4.14 1.56 4.98
C ALA A 96 5.32 2.41 4.46
N LYS A 97 5.44 3.66 4.93
CA LYS A 97 6.60 4.52 4.60
C LYS A 97 7.92 3.91 5.09
N LYS A 98 7.96 3.36 6.31
CA LYS A 98 9.15 2.72 6.87
C LYS A 98 9.59 1.53 6.02
N ILE A 99 8.65 0.64 5.68
CA ILE A 99 8.93 -0.55 4.86
C ILE A 99 9.51 -0.17 3.49
N ILE A 100 8.98 0.87 2.84
CA ILE A 100 9.53 1.34 1.56
C ILE A 100 10.92 1.94 1.74
N LYS A 101 11.15 2.72 2.79
CA LYS A 101 12.44 3.36 3.06
C LYS A 101 13.55 2.38 3.46
N GLU A 102 13.19 1.23 4.03
CA GLU A 102 14.15 0.18 4.37
C GLU A 102 14.83 -0.41 3.13
N ASP A 103 14.09 -0.53 2.01
CA ASP A 103 14.63 -1.08 0.76
C ASP A 103 13.91 -0.51 -0.49
N PRO A 104 14.15 0.76 -0.85
CA PRO A 104 13.40 1.43 -1.91
C PRO A 104 13.64 0.81 -3.29
N ASP A 105 14.86 0.35 -3.55
CA ASP A 105 15.26 -0.23 -4.84
C ASP A 105 14.57 -1.57 -5.08
N TYR A 106 14.49 -2.41 -4.05
CA TYR A 106 13.76 -3.67 -4.12
C TYR A 106 12.27 -3.45 -4.44
N TRP A 107 11.60 -2.55 -3.71
CA TRP A 107 10.16 -2.32 -3.93
C TRP A 107 9.88 -1.69 -5.30
N ALA A 108 10.78 -0.82 -5.77
CA ALA A 108 10.72 -0.28 -7.13
C ALA A 108 10.91 -1.38 -8.19
N GLY A 109 11.89 -2.27 -7.99
CA GLY A 109 12.13 -3.43 -8.85
C GLY A 109 10.92 -4.36 -8.89
N ARG A 110 10.39 -4.74 -7.72
CA ARG A 110 9.22 -5.61 -7.60
C ARG A 110 7.98 -5.00 -8.27
N ARG A 111 7.76 -3.70 -8.11
CA ARG A 111 6.67 -2.98 -8.79
C ARG A 111 6.82 -3.10 -10.32
N LYS A 112 8.04 -2.96 -10.86
CA LYS A 112 8.30 -3.09 -12.30
C LYS A 112 8.07 -4.51 -12.79
N GLU A 113 8.57 -5.52 -12.08
CA GLU A 113 8.34 -6.93 -12.41
C GLU A 113 6.85 -7.26 -12.46
N LEU A 114 6.09 -6.85 -11.43
CA LEU A 114 4.65 -7.04 -11.39
C LEU A 114 3.94 -6.35 -12.56
N ALA A 115 4.37 -5.15 -12.95
CA ALA A 115 3.81 -4.47 -14.12
C ALA A 115 3.99 -5.30 -15.39
N GLU A 116 5.19 -5.85 -15.63
CA GLU A 116 5.46 -6.67 -16.81
C GLU A 116 4.70 -8.01 -16.78
N GLU A 117 4.65 -8.67 -15.62
CA GLU A 117 3.87 -9.89 -15.45
C GLU A 117 2.36 -9.67 -15.67
N ILE A 118 1.81 -8.56 -15.15
CA ILE A 118 0.41 -8.19 -15.33
C ILE A 118 0.14 -7.85 -16.80
N LYS A 119 1.03 -7.10 -17.47
CA LYS A 119 0.90 -6.77 -18.90
C LYS A 119 0.93 -8.01 -19.79
N ALA A 120 1.80 -8.98 -19.50
CA ALA A 120 1.88 -10.22 -20.26
C ALA A 120 0.64 -11.09 -20.10
N ALA A 121 0.05 -11.10 -18.90
CA ALA A 121 -1.13 -11.91 -18.58
C ALA A 121 -2.47 -11.23 -18.94
N THR A 122 -2.51 -9.89 -19.01
CA THR A 122 -3.74 -9.14 -19.28
C THR A 122 -3.91 -8.90 -20.79
N PRO A 123 -5.02 -9.36 -21.41
CA PRO A 123 -5.27 -9.12 -22.82
C PRO A 123 -5.45 -7.63 -23.14
N SER A 124 -5.12 -7.20 -24.36
CA SER A 124 -5.34 -5.80 -24.77
C SER A 124 -6.82 -5.48 -24.96
N ARG A 125 -7.20 -4.20 -24.82
CA ARG A 125 -8.58 -3.74 -25.06
C ARG A 125 -9.02 -4.03 -26.51
N LYS A 126 -8.11 -3.89 -27.50
CA LYS A 126 -8.35 -4.26 -28.91
C LYS A 126 -8.66 -5.74 -29.08
N ASP A 127 -7.92 -6.63 -28.44
CA ASP A 127 -8.12 -8.08 -28.59
C ASP A 127 -9.46 -8.53 -27.98
N ILE A 128 -9.87 -7.89 -26.88
CA ILE A 128 -11.18 -8.09 -26.27
C ILE A 128 -12.28 -7.57 -27.21
N LYS A 129 -12.13 -6.35 -27.75
CA LYS A 129 -13.12 -5.72 -28.65
C LYS A 129 -13.30 -6.50 -29.96
N ARG A 130 -12.21 -7.05 -30.50
CA ARG A 130 -12.22 -7.91 -31.70
C ARG A 130 -12.62 -9.36 -31.41
N ARG A 131 -12.93 -9.71 -30.16
CA ARG A 131 -13.27 -11.08 -29.71
C ARG A 131 -12.22 -12.14 -30.06
N HIS A 132 -10.96 -11.72 -30.23
CA HIS A 132 -9.83 -12.64 -30.44
C HIS A 132 -9.44 -13.37 -29.15
N VAL A 133 -10.02 -12.97 -28.02
CA VAL A 133 -9.77 -13.54 -26.70
C VAL A 133 -11.04 -14.21 -26.20
N ASN A 134 -10.92 -15.48 -25.83
CA ASN A 134 -12.01 -16.21 -25.18
C ASN A 134 -12.25 -15.64 -23.76
N PRO A 135 -13.46 -15.17 -23.43
CA PRO A 135 -13.80 -14.65 -22.10
C PRO A 135 -13.48 -15.63 -20.96
N HIS A 136 -13.66 -16.94 -21.18
CA HIS A 136 -13.39 -17.97 -20.18
C HIS A 136 -11.89 -18.13 -19.88
N LYS A 137 -11.02 -17.82 -20.84
CA LYS A 137 -9.56 -17.84 -20.65
C LYS A 137 -9.13 -16.68 -19.74
N VAL A 138 -9.74 -15.50 -19.90
CA VAL A 138 -9.49 -14.33 -19.05
C VAL A 138 -9.94 -14.59 -17.62
N ILE A 139 -11.15 -15.12 -17.44
CA ILE A 139 -11.68 -15.48 -16.10
C ILE A 139 -10.78 -16.51 -15.41
N ARG A 140 -10.25 -17.49 -16.15
CA ARG A 140 -9.31 -18.48 -15.60
C ARG A 140 -8.01 -17.82 -15.16
N MET A 141 -7.43 -16.93 -15.97
CA MET A 141 -6.21 -16.19 -15.62
C MET A 141 -6.38 -15.29 -14.38
N GLU A 142 -7.53 -14.63 -14.23
CA GLU A 142 -7.86 -13.87 -13.02
C GLU A 142 -7.88 -14.78 -11.78
N LYS A 143 -8.53 -15.95 -11.88
CA LYS A 143 -8.59 -16.95 -10.81
C LYS A 143 -7.25 -17.62 -10.51
N ASP A 144 -6.39 -17.78 -11.52
CA ASP A 144 -5.08 -18.44 -11.42
C ASP A 144 -3.99 -17.54 -10.79
N GLY A 145 -4.34 -16.34 -10.33
CA GLY A 145 -3.46 -15.50 -9.50
C GLY A 145 -3.11 -14.15 -10.09
N LEU A 146 -3.62 -13.79 -11.27
CA LEU A 146 -3.47 -12.44 -11.82
C LEU A 146 -4.08 -11.37 -10.89
N GLU A 147 -5.22 -11.68 -10.26
CA GLU A 147 -5.84 -10.77 -9.29
C GLU A 147 -4.91 -10.48 -8.10
N ARG A 148 -4.21 -11.50 -7.60
CA ARG A 148 -3.25 -11.34 -6.49
C ARG A 148 -2.07 -10.46 -6.88
N LYS A 149 -1.55 -10.61 -8.10
CA LYS A 149 -0.46 -9.77 -8.62
C LYS A 149 -0.90 -8.30 -8.77
N LYS A 150 -2.12 -8.09 -9.29
CA LYS A 150 -2.74 -6.75 -9.36
C LYS A 150 -2.87 -6.13 -7.96
N GLN A 151 -3.34 -6.90 -6.99
CA GLN A 151 -3.44 -6.44 -5.59
C GLN A 151 -2.07 -6.06 -5.02
N GLU A 152 -1.06 -6.91 -5.17
CA GLU A 152 0.31 -6.65 -4.74
C GLU A 152 0.85 -5.34 -5.36
N TYR A 153 0.70 -5.18 -6.67
CA TYR A 153 1.13 -3.97 -7.38
C TYR A 153 0.46 -2.71 -6.82
N ILE A 154 -0.86 -2.75 -6.55
CA ILE A 154 -1.60 -1.61 -5.98
C ILE A 154 -1.01 -1.23 -4.62
N ILE A 155 -0.79 -2.22 -3.76
CA ILE A 155 -0.30 -2.00 -2.40
C ILE A 155 1.08 -1.34 -2.45
N ILE A 156 2.01 -1.88 -3.24
CA ILE A 156 3.36 -1.32 -3.39
C ILE A 156 3.30 0.08 -3.99
N SER A 157 2.52 0.30 -5.06
CA SER A 157 2.41 1.61 -5.71
C SER A 157 1.87 2.68 -4.76
N ARG A 158 0.85 2.35 -3.97
CA ARG A 158 0.29 3.27 -2.98
C ARG A 158 1.24 3.50 -1.80
N ALA A 159 1.98 2.49 -1.38
CA ALA A 159 3.00 2.63 -0.34
C ALA A 159 4.13 3.55 -0.79
N MET A 160 4.63 3.35 -2.03
CA MET A 160 5.66 4.20 -2.63
C MET A 160 5.18 5.66 -2.79
N ARG A 161 3.95 5.89 -3.26
CA ARG A 161 3.35 7.24 -3.31
C ARG A 161 3.28 7.87 -1.92
N THR A 162 2.85 7.10 -0.93
CA THR A 162 2.79 7.54 0.47
C THR A 162 4.17 7.89 1.02
N ALA A 163 5.22 7.19 0.59
CA ALA A 163 6.61 7.47 0.93
C ALA A 163 7.22 8.68 0.18
N GLY A 164 6.46 9.31 -0.72
CA GLY A 164 6.89 10.50 -1.47
C GLY A 164 7.56 10.20 -2.80
N HIS A 165 7.53 8.95 -3.27
CA HIS A 165 7.97 8.63 -4.63
C HIS A 165 6.91 9.08 -5.63
N ASP A 166 7.37 9.71 -6.71
CA ASP A 166 6.52 10.06 -7.86
C ASP A 166 6.28 8.81 -8.71
N VAL A 167 5.26 8.04 -8.31
CA VAL A 167 4.83 6.84 -9.01
C VAL A 167 3.34 6.92 -9.26
N ASP A 168 2.95 6.57 -10.49
CA ASP A 168 1.54 6.39 -10.82
C ASP A 168 0.93 5.33 -9.91
N SER A 169 0.05 5.81 -9.02
CA SER A 169 -0.85 4.99 -8.22
C SER A 169 -2.24 4.86 -8.83
N ASP A 170 -2.51 5.68 -9.86
CA ASP A 170 -3.69 5.58 -10.69
C ASP A 170 -3.50 4.45 -11.69
N ILE A 171 -4.52 3.62 -11.74
CA ILE A 171 -4.35 2.21 -12.08
C ILE A 171 -5.51 1.88 -13.02
N SER A 172 -5.30 2.17 -14.29
CA SER A 172 -6.09 1.65 -15.41
C SER A 172 -5.51 0.34 -15.94
N PHE A 173 -4.84 -0.41 -15.06
CA PHE A 173 -3.51 -0.87 -15.39
C PHE A 173 -3.38 -1.99 -16.42
N LEU A 174 -2.50 -1.79 -17.40
CA LEU A 174 -1.81 -0.54 -17.74
C LEU A 174 -2.06 -0.32 -19.21
N GLU A 175 -2.87 0.70 -19.48
CA GLU A 175 -3.67 0.92 -20.69
C GLU A 175 -2.94 0.65 -22.00
N ARG A 176 -3.44 -0.36 -22.73
CA ARG A 176 -3.21 -0.55 -24.17
C ARG A 176 -4.42 -0.01 -24.93
N GLU A 177 -4.16 0.92 -25.86
CA GLU A 177 -5.10 1.26 -26.94
C GLU A 177 -5.51 0.03 -27.73
#